data_AF-X1HYF3-F1
#
_entry.id   AF-X1HYF3-F1
#
_cell.length_a   1.000
_cell.length_b   1.000
_cell.length_c   1.000
_cell.angle_alpha   90.00
_cell.angle_beta   90.00
_cell.angle_gamma   90.00
#
_symmetry.space_group_name_H-M   'P 1'
#
loop_
_entity.id
_entity.type
_entity.pdbx_description
1 polymer ?
#
loop_
_entity_poly.entity_id
_entity_poly.type
_entity_poly.pdbx_seq_one_letter_code
_entity_poly.pdbx_strand_id
1 'polypeptide(L)'
;MSYSNLDANNFTQIAGQDEYVRRYRNQVIYLNKLLQDTIDGILTKSGGRSIIIIQSDHGPGSLLDWENLNNSSFGERMPILNAYYFPDQDYSKLYPDITPVNSFRIILDQYFGTQLGFIEDKSYFSLMDTPYDFID
;
A
#
# COMPACT_ATOMS: atom_id res chain seq x y z
N MET A 1 -14.03 -4.36 23.86
CA MET A 1 -12.91 -4.14 22.92
C MET A 1 -12.56 -2.67 22.94
N SER A 2 -11.34 -2.30 23.34
CA SER A 2 -10.85 -0.93 23.13
C SER A 2 -10.21 -0.86 21.74
N TYR A 3 -10.75 -0.01 20.87
CA TYR A 3 -10.13 0.33 19.60
C TYR A 3 -9.10 1.44 19.84
N SER A 4 -8.04 1.45 19.04
CA SER A 4 -7.01 2.49 19.04
C SER A 4 -6.78 2.93 17.61
N ASN A 5 -6.59 4.23 17.43
CA ASN A 5 -6.15 4.83 16.17
C ASN A 5 -4.65 5.19 16.21
N LEU A 6 -3.94 4.79 17.27
CA LEU A 6 -2.50 4.98 17.38
C LEU A 6 -1.80 3.99 16.44
N ASP A 7 -0.75 4.46 15.79
CA ASP A 7 0.13 3.69 14.90
C ASP A 7 1.58 3.82 15.39
N ALA A 8 2.46 2.96 14.89
CA ALA A 8 3.90 3.04 15.12
C ALA A 8 4.30 3.10 16.60
N ASN A 9 5.38 3.81 16.93
CA ASN A 9 5.85 4.05 18.28
C ASN A 9 4.76 4.64 19.21
N ASN A 10 3.83 5.44 18.71
CA ASN A 10 2.68 5.92 19.51
C ASN A 10 1.80 4.77 20.04
N PHE A 11 1.71 3.65 19.33
CA PHE A 11 1.03 2.44 19.81
C PHE A 11 1.99 1.48 20.52
N THR A 12 3.15 1.18 19.93
CA THR A 12 4.05 0.13 20.42
C THR A 12 4.69 0.50 21.76
N GLN A 13 4.84 1.79 22.09
CA GLN A 13 5.28 2.21 23.43
C GLN A 13 4.22 1.93 24.51
N ILE A 14 2.93 1.86 24.15
CA ILE A 14 1.84 1.62 25.10
C ILE A 14 1.55 0.13 25.25
N ALA A 15 1.48 -0.60 24.14
CA ALA A 15 0.99 -1.99 24.09
C ALA A 15 2.04 -3.02 23.65
N GLY A 16 3.20 -2.57 23.18
CA GLY A 16 4.27 -3.43 22.67
C GLY A 16 4.10 -3.81 21.20
N GLN A 17 5.22 -4.19 20.58
CA GLN A 17 5.27 -4.60 19.17
C GLN A 17 4.46 -5.87 18.89
N ASP A 18 4.53 -6.88 19.77
CA ASP A 18 3.81 -8.15 19.58
C ASP A 18 2.29 -7.96 19.49
N GLU A 19 1.75 -7.04 20.31
CA GLU A 19 0.32 -6.71 20.27
C GLU A 19 -0.03 -5.91 19.02
N TYR A 20 0.84 -5.01 18.57
CA TYR A 20 0.68 -4.32 17.28
C TYR A 20 0.56 -5.35 16.14
N VAL A 21 1.52 -6.27 16.04
CA VAL A 21 1.55 -7.31 15.01
C VAL A 21 0.31 -8.20 15.07
N ARG A 22 -0.13 -8.60 16.28
CA ARG A 22 -1.34 -9.38 16.47
C ARG A 22 -2.58 -8.64 15.96
N ARG A 23 -2.75 -7.37 16.32
CA ARG A 23 -3.91 -6.56 15.92
C ARG A 23 -3.92 -6.28 14.43
N TYR A 24 -2.79 -5.88 13.87
CA TYR A 24 -2.62 -5.64 12.45
C TYR A 24 -2.96 -6.90 11.64
N ARG A 25 -2.44 -8.07 12.03
CA ARG A 25 -2.76 -9.35 11.38
C ARG A 25 -4.25 -9.66 11.41
N ASN A 26 -4.90 -9.48 12.56
CA ASN A 26 -6.35 -9.73 12.69
C ASN A 26 -7.17 -8.78 11.80
N GLN A 27 -6.74 -7.52 11.68
CA GLN A 27 -7.36 -6.54 10.79
C GLN A 27 -7.20 -6.97 9.32
N VAL A 28 -6.00 -7.35 8.89
CA VAL A 28 -5.74 -7.84 7.52
C VAL A 28 -6.61 -9.06 7.20
N ILE A 29 -6.71 -10.04 8.12
CA ILE A 29 -7.56 -11.23 7.93
C ILE A 29 -9.03 -10.83 7.72
N TYR A 30 -9.52 -9.85 8.48
CA TYR A 30 -10.89 -9.38 8.35
C TYR A 30 -11.11 -8.61 7.03
N LEU A 31 -10.22 -7.67 6.72
CA LEU A 31 -10.28 -6.87 5.49
C LEU A 31 -10.19 -7.75 4.24
N ASN A 32 -9.38 -8.81 4.25
CA ASN A 32 -9.28 -9.73 3.12
C ASN A 32 -10.62 -10.38 2.76
N LYS A 33 -11.51 -10.61 3.74
CA LYS A 33 -12.86 -11.15 3.46
C LYS A 33 -13.72 -10.11 2.75
N LEU A 34 -13.75 -8.88 3.27
CA LEU A 34 -14.51 -7.79 2.69
C LEU A 34 -14.02 -7.41 1.29
N LEU A 35 -12.69 -7.44 1.07
CA LEU A 35 -12.08 -7.16 -0.22
C LEU A 35 -12.47 -8.20 -1.25
N GLN A 36 -12.42 -9.50 -0.93
CA GLN A 36 -12.86 -10.57 -1.84
C GLN A 36 -14.32 -10.38 -2.27
N ASP A 37 -15.23 -10.20 -1.31
CA ASP A 37 -16.66 -9.96 -1.61
C ASP A 37 -16.87 -8.72 -2.49
N THR A 38 -16.08 -7.66 -2.25
CA THR A 38 -16.14 -6.41 -3.02
C THR A 38 -15.65 -6.61 -4.45
N ILE A 39 -14.52 -7.29 -4.63
CA ILE A 39 -13.93 -7.59 -5.95
C ILE A 39 -14.90 -8.45 -6.76
N ASP A 40 -15.44 -9.51 -6.17
CA ASP A 40 -16.41 -10.40 -6.83
C ASP A 40 -17.66 -9.62 -7.27
N GLY A 41 -18.14 -8.69 -6.44
CA GLY A 41 -19.24 -7.80 -6.77
C GLY A 41 -18.94 -6.86 -7.94
N ILE A 42 -17.73 -6.29 -8.00
CA ILE A 42 -17.28 -5.41 -9.10
C ILE A 42 -17.14 -6.19 -10.40
N LEU A 43 -16.51 -7.37 -10.35
CA LEU A 43 -16.32 -8.22 -11.53
C LEU A 43 -17.66 -8.72 -12.08
N THR A 44 -18.57 -9.15 -11.21
CA THR A 44 -19.91 -9.61 -11.61
C THR A 44 -20.68 -8.49 -12.30
N LYS A 45 -20.70 -7.28 -11.72
CA LYS A 45 -21.46 -6.14 -12.28
C LYS A 45 -20.87 -5.61 -13.60
N SER A 46 -19.55 -5.66 -13.76
CA SER A 46 -18.87 -5.20 -14.98
C SER A 46 -18.88 -6.24 -16.11
N GLY A 47 -19.20 -7.50 -15.80
CA GLY A 47 -19.02 -8.64 -16.70
C GLY A 47 -17.53 -8.95 -16.93
N GLY A 48 -16.69 -8.81 -15.90
CA GLY A 48 -15.26 -9.09 -15.96
C GLY A 48 -14.43 -8.05 -16.72
N ARG A 49 -14.98 -6.86 -16.98
CA ARG A 49 -14.34 -5.82 -17.80
C ARG A 49 -13.70 -4.68 -17.00
N SER A 50 -13.78 -4.73 -15.67
CA SER A 50 -13.15 -3.73 -14.81
C SER A 50 -11.63 -3.86 -14.81
N ILE A 51 -10.94 -2.72 -14.82
CA ILE A 51 -9.56 -2.62 -14.33
C ILE A 51 -9.67 -2.39 -12.81
N ILE A 52 -8.99 -3.20 -12.00
CA ILE A 52 -9.01 -3.06 -10.54
C ILE A 52 -7.59 -2.88 -10.05
N ILE A 53 -7.39 -1.88 -9.20
CA ILE A 53 -6.15 -1.66 -8.45
C ILE A 53 -6.53 -1.69 -6.96
N ILE A 54 -5.78 -2.46 -6.17
CA ILE A 54 -5.88 -2.45 -4.71
C ILE A 54 -4.53 -2.04 -4.18
N GLN A 55 -4.50 -0.90 -3.51
CA GLN A 55 -3.27 -0.26 -3.07
C GLN A 55 -3.42 0.20 -1.62
N SER A 56 -2.47 -0.15 -0.75
CA SER A 56 -2.32 0.53 0.54
C SER A 56 -1.66 1.89 0.34
N ASP A 57 -1.99 2.84 1.19
CA ASP A 57 -1.32 4.14 1.25
C ASP A 57 0.10 4.03 1.84
N HIS A 58 0.30 3.11 2.78
CA HIS A 58 1.60 2.80 3.38
C HIS A 58 1.68 1.35 3.92
N GLY A 59 2.89 0.93 4.29
CA GLY A 59 3.16 -0.32 5.02
C GLY A 59 2.90 -0.19 6.53
N PRO A 60 3.00 -1.29 7.29
CA PRO A 60 2.85 -1.24 8.75
C PRO A 60 3.96 -0.42 9.42
N GLY A 61 3.74 -0.05 10.67
CA GLY A 61 4.66 0.77 11.47
C GLY A 61 5.20 0.08 12.71
N SER A 62 5.20 -1.25 12.81
CA SER A 62 5.60 -1.93 14.08
C SER A 62 7.03 -1.61 14.51
N LEU A 63 7.88 -1.20 13.57
CA LEU A 63 9.26 -0.77 13.69
C LEU A 63 9.47 0.69 13.25
N LEU A 64 8.42 1.51 13.20
CA LEU A 64 8.51 2.93 12.86
C LEU A 64 8.57 3.78 14.13
N ASP A 65 9.49 4.74 14.17
CA ASP A 65 9.65 5.75 15.20
C ASP A 65 9.53 7.13 14.55
N TRP A 66 8.39 7.81 14.76
CA TRP A 66 8.04 9.05 14.06
C TRP A 66 8.95 10.24 14.39
N GLU A 67 9.77 10.10 15.43
CA GLU A 67 10.67 11.10 15.96
C GLU A 67 12.15 10.74 15.71
N ASN A 68 12.46 9.50 15.27
CA ASN A 68 13.84 9.05 15.09
C ASN A 68 14.03 8.09 13.91
N LEU A 69 14.65 8.60 12.85
CA LEU A 69 15.00 7.84 11.65
C LEU A 69 15.92 6.64 11.94
N ASN A 70 16.88 6.79 12.87
CA ASN A 70 17.86 5.74 13.17
C ASN A 70 17.24 4.54 13.89
N ASN A 71 16.06 4.73 14.48
CA ASN A 71 15.29 3.68 15.14
C ASN A 71 14.15 3.13 14.25
N SER A 72 14.03 3.63 13.02
CA SER A 72 12.93 3.31 12.10
C SER A 72 13.32 2.30 11.03
N SER A 73 12.41 1.39 10.68
CA SER A 73 12.55 0.47 9.54
C SER A 73 11.69 0.91 8.35
N PHE A 74 12.30 1.55 7.36
CA PHE A 74 11.63 1.87 6.09
C PHE A 74 11.32 0.63 5.25
N GLY A 75 12.07 -0.45 5.45
CA GLY A 75 11.76 -1.76 4.84
C GLY A 75 10.44 -2.37 5.32
N GLU A 76 9.89 -1.89 6.45
CA GLU A 76 8.52 -2.22 6.85
C GLU A 76 7.51 -1.16 6.37
N ARG A 77 7.85 0.13 6.55
CA ARG A 77 6.90 1.23 6.34
C ARG A 77 6.62 1.53 4.86
N MET A 78 7.60 1.36 3.99
CA MET A 78 7.50 1.77 2.58
C MET A 78 6.84 0.71 1.68
N PRO A 79 7.11 -0.60 1.83
CA PRO A 79 6.42 -1.61 1.02
C PRO A 79 4.93 -1.65 1.34
N ILE A 80 4.12 -1.69 0.27
CA ILE A 80 2.66 -1.67 0.37
C ILE A 80 2.04 -2.91 -0.28
N LEU A 81 0.78 -3.20 0.05
CA LEU A 81 -0.05 -4.01 -0.83
C LEU A 81 -0.26 -3.22 -2.12
N ASN A 82 0.11 -3.82 -3.25
CA ASN A 82 -0.10 -3.26 -4.58
C ASN A 82 -0.49 -4.39 -5.53
N ALA A 83 -1.78 -4.52 -5.80
CA ALA A 83 -2.35 -5.61 -6.58
C ALA A 83 -3.19 -5.08 -7.75
N TYR A 84 -3.10 -5.78 -8.87
CA TYR A 84 -3.72 -5.38 -10.14
C TYR A 84 -4.57 -6.52 -10.69
N TYR A 85 -5.69 -6.15 -11.29
CA TYR A 85 -6.46 -7.01 -12.18
C TYR A 85 -6.73 -6.27 -13.47
N PHE A 86 -6.31 -6.89 -14.57
CA PHE A 86 -6.47 -6.39 -15.93
C PHE A 86 -7.44 -7.28 -16.69
N PRO A 87 -8.49 -6.71 -17.33
CA PRO A 87 -9.53 -7.51 -17.97
C PRO A 87 -9.03 -8.30 -19.19
N ASP A 88 -7.95 -7.85 -19.83
CA ASP A 88 -7.26 -8.56 -20.93
C ASP A 88 -6.24 -9.60 -20.44
N GLN A 89 -5.96 -9.63 -19.13
CA GLN A 89 -4.91 -10.42 -18.48
C GLN A 89 -3.49 -10.19 -19.04
N ASP A 90 -3.26 -9.07 -19.73
CA ASP A 90 -1.95 -8.69 -20.22
C ASP A 90 -1.19 -7.89 -19.16
N TYR A 91 -0.44 -8.60 -18.33
CA TYR A 91 0.43 -8.04 -17.30
C TYR A 91 1.86 -7.80 -17.78
N SER A 92 2.14 -7.87 -19.09
CA SER A 92 3.50 -7.82 -19.64
C SER A 92 4.25 -6.50 -19.34
N LYS A 93 3.51 -5.42 -19.07
CA LYS A 93 4.06 -4.13 -18.67
C LYS A 93 4.32 -4.00 -17.16
N LEU A 94 3.77 -4.88 -16.33
CA LEU A 94 4.05 -4.92 -14.90
C LEU A 94 5.37 -5.65 -14.64
N TYR A 95 6.00 -5.34 -13.51
CA TYR A 95 7.25 -5.97 -13.07
C TYR A 95 7.20 -6.22 -11.56
N PRO A 96 7.97 -7.21 -11.04
CA PRO A 96 7.83 -7.68 -9.65
C PRO A 96 7.94 -6.58 -8.58
N ASP A 97 8.85 -5.63 -8.77
CA ASP A 97 9.15 -4.58 -7.79
C ASP A 97 8.50 -3.23 -8.15
N ILE A 98 7.40 -3.25 -8.90
CA ILE A 98 6.69 -2.04 -9.33
C ILE A 98 6.20 -1.19 -8.16
N THR A 99 6.44 0.11 -8.25
CA THR A 99 5.91 1.09 -7.28
C THR A 99 4.67 1.81 -7.81
N PRO A 100 3.85 2.42 -6.92
CA PRO A 100 2.73 3.27 -7.31
C PRO A 100 3.06 4.39 -8.29
N VAL A 101 4.35 4.78 -8.38
CA VAL A 101 4.84 5.78 -9.33
C VAL A 101 4.43 5.44 -10.77
N ASN A 102 4.48 4.16 -11.13
CA ASN A 102 4.22 3.69 -12.49
C ASN A 102 2.84 3.01 -12.67
N SER A 103 2.07 2.75 -11.60
CA SER A 103 0.74 2.11 -11.66
C SER A 103 -0.19 2.73 -12.70
N PHE A 104 -0.46 4.04 -12.57
CA PHE A 104 -1.39 4.72 -13.45
C PHE A 104 -0.80 5.00 -14.83
N ARG A 105 0.52 5.17 -14.94
CA ARG A 105 1.21 5.36 -16.23
C ARG A 105 0.97 4.16 -17.14
N ILE A 106 1.18 2.95 -16.61
CA ILE A 106 0.94 1.70 -17.32
C ILE A 106 -0.52 1.58 -17.75
N ILE A 107 -1.44 1.81 -16.82
CA ILE A 107 -2.88 1.64 -17.07
C ILE A 107 -3.38 2.65 -18.11
N LEU A 108 -3.00 3.92 -17.99
CA LEU A 108 -3.40 4.96 -18.93
C LEU A 108 -2.80 4.69 -20.31
N ASP A 109 -1.53 4.28 -20.38
CA ASP A 109 -0.87 3.97 -21.66
C ASP A 109 -1.46 2.72 -22.32
N GLN A 110 -1.87 1.70 -21.54
CA GLN A 110 -2.44 0.45 -22.07
C GLN A 110 -3.90 0.60 -22.50
N TYR A 111 -4.72 1.30 -21.72
CA TYR A 111 -6.18 1.27 -21.88
C TYR A 111 -6.79 2.59 -22.37
N PHE A 112 -6.06 3.70 -22.29
CA PHE A 112 -6.60 5.04 -22.56
C PHE A 112 -5.80 5.81 -23.63
N GLY A 113 -4.83 5.16 -24.29
CA GLY A 113 -4.11 5.71 -25.43
C GLY A 113 -3.14 6.84 -25.07
N THR A 114 -2.74 6.95 -23.80
CA THR A 114 -1.70 7.89 -23.40
C THR A 114 -0.30 7.37 -23.75
N GLN A 115 0.69 8.25 -23.64
CA GLN A 115 2.11 7.96 -23.90
C GLN A 115 2.97 8.57 -22.79
N LEU A 116 2.61 8.28 -21.54
CA LEU A 116 3.25 8.83 -20.34
C LEU A 116 4.64 8.21 -20.13
N GLY A 117 4.82 6.95 -20.50
CA GLY A 117 6.05 6.20 -20.30
C GLY A 117 6.38 5.95 -18.83
N PHE A 118 7.37 5.10 -18.60
CA PHE A 118 7.90 4.83 -17.27
C PHE A 118 8.76 5.98 -16.77
N ILE A 119 8.75 6.19 -15.46
CA ILE A 119 9.72 7.03 -14.75
C ILE A 119 10.39 6.23 -13.63
N GLU A 120 11.44 6.80 -13.04
CA GLU A 120 12.17 6.16 -11.95
C GLU A 120 11.25 5.88 -10.75
N ASP A 121 11.34 4.65 -10.23
CA ASP A 121 10.64 4.23 -9.01
C ASP A 121 11.32 4.83 -7.78
N LYS A 122 10.98 6.08 -7.45
CA LYS A 122 11.46 6.79 -6.26
C LYS A 122 10.34 7.06 -5.27
N SER A 123 10.63 6.80 -4.00
CA SER A 123 9.73 7.07 -2.89
C SER A 123 10.48 7.84 -1.82
N TYR A 124 9.84 8.87 -1.26
CA TYR A 124 10.45 9.71 -0.25
C TYR A 124 9.68 9.60 1.06
N PHE A 125 10.38 9.74 2.18
CA PHE A 125 9.82 9.76 3.51
C PHE A 125 10.06 11.11 4.19
N SER A 126 9.21 11.49 5.15
CA SER A 126 9.45 12.62 6.05
C SER A 126 8.92 12.29 7.44
N LEU A 127 9.63 12.72 8.48
CA LEU A 127 9.13 12.65 9.86
C LEU A 127 7.94 13.59 10.06
N MET A 128 7.17 13.35 11.12
CA MET A 128 6.03 14.20 11.48
C MET A 128 6.46 15.62 11.88
N ASP A 129 7.62 15.76 12.54
CA ASP A 129 8.13 17.04 13.02
C ASP A 129 8.82 17.87 11.92
N THR A 130 9.23 17.24 10.82
CA THR A 130 9.89 17.89 9.68
C THR A 130 9.17 17.55 8.38
N PRO A 131 7.88 17.94 8.24
CA PRO A 131 7.15 17.66 7.01
C PRO A 131 7.83 18.35 5.83
N TYR A 132 7.84 17.68 4.68
CA TYR A 132 8.48 18.13 3.43
C TYR A 132 10.02 18.15 3.42
N ASP A 133 10.68 17.81 4.54
CA ASP A 133 12.11 17.47 4.51
C ASP A 133 12.26 16.02 4.06
N PHE A 134 12.32 15.85 2.74
CA PHE A 134 12.24 14.55 2.09
C PHE A 134 13.55 13.78 2.19
N ILE A 135 13.44 12.53 2.62
CA ILE A 135 14.51 11.56 2.72
C ILE A 135 14.27 10.52 1.61
N ASP A 136 15.28 10.34 0.77
CA ASP A 136 15.37 9.30 -0.26
C ASP A 136 15.98 8.03 0.34
#